data_AF-A0A9E0VLE2-F1
#
_entry.id   AF-A0A9E0VLE2-F1
#
_cell.length_a   1.000
_cell.length_b   1.000
_cell.length_c   1.000
_cell.angle_alpha   90.00
_cell.angle_beta   90.00
_cell.angle_gamma   90.00
#
_symmetry.space_group_name_H-M   'P 1'
#
loop_
_entity.id
_entity.type
_entity.pdbx_description
1 polymer ?
#
loop_
_entity_poly.entity_id
_entity_poly.type
_entity_poly.pdbx_seq_one_letter_code
_entity_poly.pdbx_strand_id
1 'polypeptide(L)'
;MPALKELAHKYNHIDYFKSDPVIFPRHFKELWLKGEASIMDIEISGILCAHLAWGRREMIVRDCRRLMDEMEWRPYEYIMAGKYRSDSVSLHRTIKWCEMSLI
;
A
#
# COMPACT_ATOMS: atom_id res chain seq x y z
N MET A 1 17.31 -27.94 -4.97
CA MET A 1 15.86 -27.82 -5.31
C MET A 1 15.70 -27.17 -6.68
N PRO A 2 15.82 -27.93 -7.78
CA PRO A 2 15.67 -27.41 -9.15
C PRO A 2 14.31 -26.74 -9.39
N ALA A 3 13.25 -27.31 -8.82
CA ALA A 3 11.89 -26.83 -8.97
C ALA A 3 11.67 -25.37 -8.50
N LEU A 4 12.33 -24.92 -7.42
CA LEU A 4 12.11 -23.55 -6.93
C LEU A 4 12.62 -22.50 -7.93
N LYS A 5 13.79 -22.74 -8.55
CA LYS A 5 14.37 -21.82 -9.54
C LYS A 5 13.51 -21.76 -10.80
N GLU A 6 13.06 -22.90 -11.28
CA GLU A 6 12.16 -22.98 -12.45
C GLU A 6 10.82 -22.27 -12.20
N LEU A 7 10.20 -22.49 -11.03
CA LEU A 7 8.96 -21.81 -10.65
C LEU A 7 9.18 -20.31 -10.49
N ALA A 8 10.32 -19.87 -9.94
CA ALA A 8 10.65 -18.45 -9.85
C ALA A 8 10.77 -17.81 -11.24
N HIS A 9 11.47 -18.45 -12.18
CA HIS A 9 11.55 -17.96 -13.57
C HIS A 9 10.18 -17.88 -14.25
N LYS A 10 9.26 -18.81 -13.94
CA LYS A 10 7.91 -18.83 -14.50
C LYS A 10 6.99 -17.76 -13.92
N TYR A 11 7.02 -17.54 -12.60
CA TYR A 11 6.01 -16.73 -11.90
C TYR A 11 6.50 -15.34 -11.47
N ASN A 12 7.80 -15.06 -11.50
CA ASN A 12 8.33 -13.72 -11.23
C ASN A 12 8.14 -12.80 -12.46
N HIS A 13 6.89 -12.54 -12.80
CA HIS A 13 6.51 -11.75 -13.97
C HIS A 13 5.84 -10.44 -13.54
N ILE A 14 6.19 -9.34 -14.21
CA ILE A 14 5.73 -7.98 -13.86
C ILE A 14 4.20 -7.85 -13.86
N ASP A 15 3.52 -8.63 -14.71
CA ASP A 15 2.06 -8.60 -14.82
C ASP A 15 1.37 -9.02 -13.53
N TYR A 16 1.96 -9.89 -12.72
CA TYR A 16 1.38 -10.28 -11.44
C TYR A 16 1.38 -9.13 -10.42
N PHE A 17 2.23 -8.12 -10.62
CA PHE A 17 2.32 -6.98 -9.72
C PHE A 17 1.40 -5.82 -10.13
N LYS A 18 0.87 -5.79 -11.36
CA LYS A 18 -0.01 -4.69 -11.84
C LYS A 18 -1.27 -4.51 -10.98
N SER A 19 -1.78 -5.61 -10.45
CA SER A 19 -2.95 -5.66 -9.57
C SER A 19 -2.57 -5.91 -8.11
N ASP A 20 -1.31 -5.81 -7.72
CA ASP A 20 -0.87 -6.11 -6.35
C ASP A 20 -0.67 -4.82 -5.55
N PRO A 21 -0.93 -4.78 -4.22
CA PRO A 21 -0.64 -3.62 -3.37
C PRO A 21 0.80 -3.10 -3.46
N VAL A 22 1.78 -3.88 -3.92
CA VAL A 22 3.16 -3.40 -4.12
C VAL A 22 3.25 -2.21 -5.10
N ILE A 23 2.23 -1.94 -5.91
CA ILE A 23 2.19 -0.78 -6.81
C ILE A 23 2.26 0.56 -6.07
N PHE A 24 1.76 0.64 -4.83
CA PHE A 24 1.75 1.89 -4.05
C PHE A 24 3.16 2.29 -3.57
N PRO A 25 3.92 1.46 -2.83
CA PRO A 25 5.30 1.80 -2.49
C PRO A 25 6.18 1.94 -3.74
N ARG A 26 5.91 1.18 -4.82
CA ARG A 26 6.61 1.38 -6.09
C ARG A 26 6.37 2.77 -6.68
N HIS A 27 5.14 3.28 -6.63
CA HIS A 27 4.80 4.62 -7.08
C HIS A 27 5.62 5.69 -6.33
N PHE A 28 5.67 5.61 -4.99
CA PHE A 28 6.49 6.53 -4.19
C PHE A 28 7.98 6.37 -4.47
N LYS A 29 8.46 5.15 -4.74
CA LYS A 29 9.86 4.95 -5.17
C LYS A 29 10.16 5.67 -6.48
N GLU A 30 9.25 5.62 -7.45
CA GLU A 30 9.40 6.32 -8.73
C GLU A 30 9.38 7.85 -8.56
N LEU A 31 8.59 8.38 -7.63
CA LEU A 31 8.59 9.80 -7.27
C LEU A 31 9.85 10.22 -6.49
N TRP A 32 10.29 9.40 -5.54
CA TRP A 32 11.51 9.64 -4.75
C TRP A 32 12.75 9.73 -5.65
N LEU A 33 12.84 8.85 -6.66
CA LEU A 33 13.90 8.92 -7.68
C LEU A 33 13.89 10.22 -8.49
N LYS A 34 12.76 10.93 -8.55
CA LYS A 34 12.60 12.25 -9.19
C LYS A 34 12.78 13.41 -8.21
N GLY A 35 12.94 13.14 -6.92
CA GLY A 35 12.98 14.15 -5.86
C GLY A 35 11.61 14.72 -5.47
N GLU A 36 10.52 14.05 -5.84
CA GLU A 36 9.13 14.49 -5.62
C GLU A 36 8.47 13.83 -4.39
N ALA A 37 9.12 12.83 -3.79
CA ALA A 37 8.66 12.14 -2.58
C ALA A 37 9.83 11.85 -1.64
N SER A 38 9.52 11.54 -0.38
CA SER A 38 10.49 11.08 0.63
C SER A 38 10.61 9.56 0.62
N ILE A 39 11.75 9.05 1.10
CA ILE A 39 11.88 7.61 1.39
C ILE A 39 10.83 7.15 2.43
N MET A 40 10.43 8.03 3.34
CA MET A 40 9.37 7.72 4.31
C MET A 40 8.01 7.51 3.66
N ASP A 41 7.71 8.15 2.52
CA ASP A 41 6.48 7.87 1.79
C ASP A 41 6.46 6.43 1.25
N ILE A 42 7.63 5.91 0.85
CA ILE A 42 7.79 4.52 0.40
C ILE A 42 7.56 3.55 1.55
N GLU A 43 8.18 3.79 2.70
CA GLU A 43 8.10 2.89 3.85
C GLU A 43 6.70 2.87 4.46
N ILE A 44 6.09 4.05 4.66
CA ILE A 44 4.75 4.17 5.23
C ILE A 44 3.71 3.54 4.31
N SER A 45 3.75 3.84 3.00
CA SER A 45 2.83 3.20 2.05
C SER A 45 3.02 1.69 2.00
N GLY A 46 4.27 1.20 2.12
CA GLY A 46 4.57 -0.23 2.20
C GLY A 46 3.90 -0.91 3.40
N ILE A 47 4.07 -0.36 4.61
CA ILE A 47 3.48 -0.89 5.85
C ILE A 47 1.96 -0.89 5.77
N LEU A 48 1.36 0.24 5.38
CA LEU A 48 -0.09 0.39 5.29
C LEU A 48 -0.71 -0.57 4.27
N CYS A 49 -0.12 -0.67 3.08
CA CYS A 49 -0.62 -1.58 2.05
C CYS A 49 -0.45 -3.05 2.45
N ALA A 50 0.64 -3.41 3.13
CA ALA A 50 0.85 -4.75 3.65
C ALA A 50 -0.18 -5.12 4.73
N HIS A 51 -0.55 -4.16 5.60
CA HIS A 51 -1.59 -4.36 6.61
C HIS A 51 -2.97 -4.69 5.99
N LEU A 52 -3.27 -4.13 4.81
CA LEU A 52 -4.51 -4.40 4.06
C LEU A 52 -4.41 -5.58 3.08
N ALA A 53 -3.25 -6.24 2.97
CA ALA A 53 -2.96 -7.19 1.88
C ALA A 53 -3.54 -8.60 2.09
N TRP A 54 -4.83 -8.71 2.42
CA TRP A 54 -5.50 -10.01 2.60
C TRP A 54 -6.87 -10.10 1.91
N GLY A 55 -7.11 -11.28 1.32
CA GLY A 55 -8.30 -11.65 0.54
C GLY A 55 -8.24 -11.24 -0.95
N ARG A 56 -9.38 -10.88 -1.56
CA ARG A 56 -9.47 -10.58 -3.00
C ARG A 56 -8.59 -9.40 -3.41
N ARG A 57 -7.71 -9.62 -4.38
CA ARG A 57 -6.66 -8.69 -4.79
C ARG A 57 -7.20 -7.36 -5.34
N GLU A 58 -8.30 -7.38 -6.09
CA GLU A 58 -8.96 -6.15 -6.58
C GLU A 58 -9.49 -5.28 -5.43
N MET A 59 -10.01 -5.92 -4.38
CA MET A 59 -10.50 -5.24 -3.18
C MET A 59 -9.34 -4.62 -2.38
N ILE A 60 -8.24 -5.36 -2.23
CA ILE A 60 -7.02 -4.86 -1.57
C ILE A 60 -6.52 -3.59 -2.26
N VAL A 61 -6.35 -3.63 -3.58
CA VAL A 61 -5.87 -2.46 -4.34
C VAL A 61 -6.84 -1.29 -4.25
N ARG A 62 -8.14 -1.54 -4.36
CA ARG A 62 -9.16 -0.49 -4.21
C ARG A 62 -9.09 0.17 -2.84
N ASP A 63 -8.96 -0.61 -1.77
CA ASP A 63 -8.97 -0.07 -0.41
C ASP A 63 -7.64 0.62 -0.07
N CYS A 64 -6.51 0.13 -0.56
CA CYS A 64 -5.22 0.84 -0.50
C CYS A 64 -5.29 2.18 -1.25
N ARG A 65 -5.94 2.23 -2.41
CA ARG A 65 -6.16 3.49 -3.15
C ARG A 65 -6.99 4.47 -2.35
N ARG A 66 -8.11 4.01 -1.76
CA ARG A 66 -8.94 4.85 -0.87
C ARG A 66 -8.14 5.41 0.30
N LEU A 67 -7.24 4.61 0.87
CA LEU A 67 -6.34 5.06 1.93
C LEU A 67 -5.37 6.13 1.45
N MET A 68 -4.76 5.96 0.27
CA MET A 68 -3.86 6.97 -0.30
C MET A 68 -4.58 8.26 -0.70
N ASP A 69 -5.81 8.15 -1.21
CA ASP A 69 -6.65 9.29 -1.55
C ASP A 69 -7.02 10.12 -0.30
N GLU A 70 -7.30 9.47 0.85
CA GLU A 70 -7.51 10.14 2.14
C GLU A 70 -6.26 10.91 2.61
N MET A 71 -5.07 10.39 2.30
CA MET A 71 -3.79 11.01 2.63
C MET A 71 -3.38 12.09 1.62
N GLU A 72 -4.22 12.40 0.63
CA GLU A 72 -3.88 13.27 -0.50
C GLU A 72 -2.58 12.85 -1.20
N TRP A 73 -2.28 11.54 -1.22
CA TRP A 73 -1.03 10.98 -1.73
C TRP A 73 0.24 11.54 -1.06
N ARG A 74 0.14 12.00 0.19
CA ARG A 74 1.25 12.49 1.03
C ARG A 74 1.30 11.73 2.36
N PRO A 75 1.53 10.41 2.35
CA PRO A 75 1.41 9.55 3.53
C PRO A 75 2.34 9.97 4.68
N TYR A 76 3.58 10.41 4.40
CA TYR A 76 4.47 10.89 5.45
C TYR A 76 3.90 12.11 6.16
N GLU A 77 3.45 13.12 5.43
CA GLU A 77 2.89 14.33 6.02
C GLU A 77 1.59 14.03 6.79
N TYR A 78 0.72 13.17 6.27
CA TYR A 78 -0.53 12.78 6.93
C TYR A 78 -0.26 12.17 8.33
N ILE A 79 0.73 11.28 8.43
CA ILE A 79 1.17 10.69 9.70
C ILE A 79 1.74 11.76 10.64
N MET A 80 2.62 12.63 10.14
CA MET A 80 3.22 13.68 10.95
C MET A 80 2.21 14.75 11.42
N ALA A 81 1.15 14.99 10.64
CA ALA A 81 0.09 15.91 11.01
C ALA A 81 -0.77 15.39 12.18
N GLY A 82 -0.86 14.07 12.36
CA GLY A 82 -1.57 13.43 13.46
C GLY A 82 -3.09 13.64 13.46
N LYS A 83 -3.66 14.10 12.34
CA LYS A 83 -5.09 14.39 12.18
C LYS A 83 -5.75 13.32 11.34
N TYR A 84 -5.97 12.16 11.96
CA TYR A 84 -6.50 10.99 11.26
C TYR A 84 -8.01 11.04 11.13
N ARG A 85 -8.52 10.59 9.99
CA ARG A 85 -9.91 10.18 9.86
C ARG A 85 -10.20 9.04 10.85
N SER A 86 -11.27 9.18 11.63
CA SER A 86 -11.55 8.31 12.77
C SER A 86 -12.99 7.82 12.87
N ASP A 87 -13.72 7.75 11.75
CA ASP A 87 -15.09 7.25 11.75
C ASP A 87 -15.15 5.71 11.73
N SER A 88 -16.34 5.16 11.97
CA SER A 88 -16.58 3.72 12.07
C SER A 88 -16.85 3.05 10.71
N VAL A 89 -16.71 3.77 9.59
CA VAL A 89 -16.92 3.21 8.25
C VAL A 89 -15.81 2.22 7.93
N SER A 90 -16.16 1.15 7.22
CA SER A 90 -15.21 0.14 6.78
C SER A 90 -14.22 0.71 5.77
N LEU A 91 -12.93 0.59 6.09
CA LEU A 91 -11.82 0.80 5.17
C LEU A 91 -11.58 -0.48 4.36
N HIS A 92 -11.32 -1.59 5.04
CA HIS A 92 -11.02 -2.88 4.42
C HIS A 92 -11.61 -4.03 5.23
N ARG A 93 -12.68 -4.65 4.72
CA ARG A 93 -13.36 -5.77 5.38
C ARG A 93 -13.74 -5.41 6.83
N THR A 94 -13.08 -6.02 7.82
CA THR A 94 -13.31 -5.80 9.25
C THR A 94 -12.55 -4.59 9.80
N ILE A 95 -11.63 -3.99 9.05
CA ILE A 95 -10.86 -2.81 9.44
C ILE A 95 -11.67 -1.55 9.10
N LYS A 96 -11.86 -0.70 10.10
CA LYS A 96 -12.52 0.61 10.04
C LYS A 96 -11.51 1.75 10.00
N TRP A 97 -11.95 2.93 9.58
CA TRP A 97 -11.08 4.12 9.58
C TRP A 97 -10.54 4.47 10.97
N CYS A 98 -11.37 4.37 12.01
CA CYS A 98 -10.94 4.59 13.39
C CYS A 98 -9.83 3.66 13.89
N GLU A 99 -9.60 2.51 13.24
CA GLU A 99 -8.56 1.56 13.62
C GLU A 99 -7.24 1.81 12.87
N MET A 100 -7.26 2.66 11.84
CA MET A 100 -6.08 2.97 11.03
C MET A 100 -4.97 3.63 11.87
N SER A 101 -5.34 4.48 12.83
CA SER A 101 -4.37 5.14 13.72
C SER A 101 -3.66 4.20 14.70
N LEU A 102 -4.04 2.93 14.74
CA LEU A 102 -3.43 1.90 15.58
C LEU A 102 -2.34 1.10 14.84
N ILE A 103 -2.18 1.35 13.53
CA ILE A 103 -1.15 0.76 12.67
C ILE A 103 0.13 1.59 12.79
#